data_AF-R9MY96-F1
#
_entry.id   AF-R9MY96-F1
#
_cell.length_a   1.000
_cell.length_b   1.000
_cell.length_c   1.000
_cell.angle_alpha   90.00
_cell.angle_beta   90.00
_cell.angle_gamma   90.00
#
_symmetry.space_group_name_H-M   'P 1'
#
loop_
_entity.id
_entity.type
_entity.pdbx_description
1 polymer ?
#
loop_
_entity_poly.entity_id
_entity_poly.type
_entity_poly.pdbx_seq_one_letter_code
_entity_poly.pdbx_strand_id
1 'polypeptide(L)'
;MLSCCNRGIIDMLYQELLDKIVSVSRQIFGQELTGIYLHGSAAMGCFHPDKSDIDLIFVIENMITDEQKLKFMDEIVNLNKLAPKKGIELSVVRKIYCRKFHYPTPYELHFSNIHLQWFMNDPLDYVDRMKGTDKDLAAHFMIIYHCGITLFGEEIPAVFSEVPKADYIDSIWSDIEGAEKEIVENPIYIILNLCRVIAFVQDELITSKEQGGQWGVRNLELQYQGLILEALACYASEKEMTVQEEEAREFARHMVMKIGGSMMQVIDYYNCDRQEHWLAQIKKSDWAAGQFLYELLSENKFKDAVGEKSKVLMLVNGDELISFCTYAEKDDIQPTNLTPWMGFVYTFPKYRGNHCMEELFLEVERLARAEKVHDVFISTGHTGLYEKYGCEFYQMMEDMAGESARVYRKHID
;
A
#
# COMPACT_ATOMS: atom_id res chain seq x y z
N MET A 1 -13.19 13.90 -17.71
CA MET A 1 -12.75 15.21 -18.23
C MET A 1 -13.02 16.25 -17.15
N LEU A 2 -12.03 16.55 -16.31
CA LEU A 2 -12.14 17.56 -15.25
C LEU A 2 -11.11 18.67 -15.52
N SER A 3 -11.67 19.86 -15.61
CA SER A 3 -11.09 21.20 -15.71
C SER A 3 -9.65 21.37 -15.19
N CYS A 4 -8.72 21.58 -16.13
CA CYS A 4 -7.36 22.08 -15.90
C CYS A 4 -7.37 23.59 -15.59
N CYS A 5 -7.81 24.02 -14.40
CA CYS A 5 -7.82 25.45 -14.08
C CYS A 5 -6.53 25.98 -13.42
N ASN A 6 -5.53 25.14 -13.13
CA ASN A 6 -4.32 25.56 -12.41
C ASN A 6 -2.98 25.15 -13.05
N ARG A 7 -2.97 24.53 -14.25
CA ARG A 7 -1.72 24.22 -14.97
C ARG A 7 -0.83 25.46 -15.16
N GLY A 8 -1.42 26.65 -15.26
CA GLY A 8 -0.68 27.89 -15.52
C GLY A 8 0.03 28.53 -14.32
N ILE A 9 -0.19 28.10 -13.07
CA ILE A 9 0.38 28.82 -11.90
C ILE A 9 1.91 28.62 -11.80
N ILE A 10 2.40 27.39 -11.99
CA ILE A 10 3.85 27.13 -12.04
C ILE A 10 4.48 27.76 -13.27
N ASP A 11 3.85 27.57 -14.43
CA ASP A 11 4.31 28.12 -15.71
C ASP A 11 4.48 29.66 -15.65
N MET A 12 3.82 30.35 -14.72
CA MET A 12 3.98 31.79 -14.51
C MET A 12 4.98 32.18 -13.41
N LEU A 13 5.08 31.43 -12.31
CA LEU A 13 5.87 31.83 -11.13
C LEU A 13 7.29 31.25 -11.13
N TYR A 14 7.47 30.01 -11.57
CA TYR A 14 8.72 29.25 -11.42
C TYR A 14 9.29 28.75 -12.74
N GLN A 15 8.74 29.16 -13.88
CA GLN A 15 9.24 28.75 -15.20
C GLN A 15 10.72 29.10 -15.40
N GLU A 16 11.14 30.31 -15.02
CA GLU A 16 12.56 30.72 -15.16
C GLU A 16 13.49 29.83 -14.31
N LEU A 17 13.03 29.40 -13.13
CA LEU A 17 13.76 28.45 -12.28
C LEU A 17 13.87 27.08 -12.96
N LEU A 18 12.75 26.54 -13.48
CA LEU A 18 12.73 25.27 -14.19
C LEU A 18 13.62 25.29 -15.44
N ASP A 19 13.57 26.37 -16.22
CA ASP A 19 14.40 26.54 -17.42
C ASP A 19 15.90 26.57 -17.07
N LYS A 20 16.26 27.24 -15.96
CA LYS A 20 17.64 27.24 -15.45
C LYS A 20 18.07 25.84 -15.00
N ILE A 21 17.23 25.14 -14.24
CA ILE A 21 17.48 23.75 -13.81
C ILE A 21 17.72 22.87 -15.03
N VAL A 22 16.86 22.94 -16.05
CA VAL A 22 17.00 22.18 -17.31
C VAL A 22 18.33 22.54 -17.99
N SER A 23 18.64 23.82 -18.12
CA SER A 23 19.87 24.28 -18.79
C SER A 23 21.13 23.77 -18.11
N VAL A 24 21.27 23.94 -16.79
CA VAL A 24 22.47 23.50 -16.05
C VAL A 24 22.60 21.98 -16.07
N SER A 25 21.49 21.25 -15.93
CA SER A 25 21.48 19.79 -15.94
C SER A 25 21.95 19.23 -17.27
N ARG A 26 21.50 19.83 -18.39
CA ARG A 26 21.97 19.44 -19.73
C ARG A 26 23.45 19.69 -19.94
N GLN A 27 23.98 20.79 -19.39
CA GLN A 27 25.41 21.11 -19.49
C GLN A 27 26.26 20.13 -18.67
N ILE A 28 25.77 19.70 -17.50
CA ILE A 28 26.53 18.86 -16.57
C ILE A 28 26.45 17.38 -16.96
N PHE A 29 25.26 16.86 -17.24
CA PHE A 29 25.04 15.45 -17.56
C PHE A 29 25.21 15.13 -19.04
N GLY A 30 25.08 16.11 -19.93
CA GLY A 30 25.34 15.96 -21.36
C GLY A 30 24.46 14.89 -22.00
N GLN A 31 25.10 13.93 -22.68
CA GLN A 31 24.40 12.84 -23.38
C GLN A 31 23.81 11.78 -22.44
N GLU A 32 24.24 11.73 -21.18
CA GLU A 32 23.69 10.78 -20.20
C GLU A 32 22.30 11.20 -19.72
N LEU A 33 21.87 12.46 -19.91
CA LEU A 33 20.55 12.92 -19.48
C LEU A 33 19.47 12.52 -20.50
N THR A 34 18.70 11.48 -20.17
CA THR A 34 17.55 11.02 -20.95
C THR A 34 16.38 12.00 -20.86
N GLY A 35 16.11 12.56 -19.67
CA GLY A 35 15.03 13.52 -19.49
C GLY A 35 14.86 14.04 -18.07
N ILE A 36 14.04 15.09 -17.94
CA ILE A 36 13.67 15.75 -16.68
C ILE A 36 12.16 15.84 -16.62
N TYR A 37 11.57 15.35 -15.54
CA TYR A 37 10.13 15.19 -15.39
C TYR A 37 9.65 15.86 -14.11
N LEU A 38 8.67 16.75 -14.25
CA LEU A 38 7.97 17.41 -13.15
C LEU A 38 6.77 16.56 -12.74
N HIS A 39 6.59 16.35 -11.43
CA HIS A 39 5.46 15.61 -10.88
C HIS A 39 4.83 16.31 -9.67
N GLY A 40 4.06 15.57 -8.87
CA GLY A 40 3.48 16.07 -7.62
C GLY A 40 2.45 17.17 -7.85
N SER A 41 2.35 18.09 -6.89
CA SER A 41 1.26 19.09 -6.85
C SER A 41 1.26 20.01 -8.09
N ALA A 42 2.44 20.26 -8.64
CA ALA A 42 2.69 20.95 -9.89
C ALA A 42 1.95 20.32 -11.07
N ALA A 43 2.27 19.06 -11.33
CA ALA A 43 1.76 18.33 -12.48
C ALA A 43 0.27 18.00 -12.33
N MET A 44 -0.21 17.84 -11.09
CA MET A 44 -1.61 17.61 -10.77
C MET A 44 -2.48 18.88 -10.79
N GLY A 45 -1.89 20.07 -10.97
CA GLY A 45 -2.62 21.33 -11.03
C GLY A 45 -3.18 21.79 -9.68
N CYS A 46 -2.54 21.44 -8.58
CA CYS A 46 -2.93 21.87 -7.23
C CYS A 46 -1.74 22.48 -6.45
N PHE A 47 -0.81 23.10 -7.18
CA PHE A 47 0.38 23.71 -6.60
C PHE A 47 0.05 24.98 -5.82
N HIS A 48 0.64 25.11 -4.63
CA HIS A 48 0.52 26.30 -3.79
C HIS A 48 1.91 26.75 -3.31
N PRO A 49 2.41 27.95 -3.68
CA PRO A 49 3.78 28.39 -3.37
C PRO A 49 4.20 28.27 -1.89
N ASP A 50 3.28 28.49 -0.95
CA ASP A 50 3.59 28.39 0.48
C ASP A 50 3.54 26.98 1.07
N LYS A 51 2.96 26.00 0.34
CA LYS A 51 2.66 24.65 0.85
C LYS A 51 3.22 23.52 -0.01
N SER A 52 3.69 23.85 -1.21
CA SER A 52 4.23 22.93 -2.20
C SER A 52 5.72 23.15 -2.42
N ASP A 53 6.41 22.05 -2.57
CA ASP A 53 7.72 21.86 -3.17
C ASP A 53 7.61 21.77 -4.71
N ILE A 54 8.74 21.84 -5.39
CA ILE A 54 8.88 21.47 -6.80
C ILE A 54 9.49 20.07 -6.88
N ASP A 55 8.70 19.09 -7.31
CA ASP A 55 9.11 17.69 -7.36
C ASP A 55 9.65 17.29 -8.75
N LEU A 56 10.91 16.85 -8.83
CA LEU A 56 11.59 16.55 -10.09
C LEU A 56 12.23 15.14 -10.11
N ILE A 57 12.04 14.41 -11.20
CA ILE A 57 12.82 13.21 -11.49
C ILE A 57 13.74 13.46 -12.68
N PHE A 58 15.03 13.21 -12.48
CA PHE A 58 16.05 13.21 -13.51
C PHE A 58 16.34 11.77 -13.92
N VAL A 59 16.18 11.47 -15.21
CA VAL A 59 16.47 10.14 -15.74
C VAL A 59 17.76 10.19 -16.52
N ILE A 60 18.72 9.36 -16.13
CA ILE A 60 19.98 9.15 -16.84
C ILE A 60 20.01 7.80 -17.56
N GLU A 61 20.78 7.70 -18.64
CA GLU A 61 20.90 6.46 -19.40
C GLU A 61 21.72 5.41 -18.62
N ASN A 62 22.96 5.74 -18.22
CA ASN A 62 23.83 4.81 -17.53
C ASN A 62 24.34 5.30 -16.19
N MET A 63 25.40 6.12 -16.18
CA MET A 63 26.08 6.54 -14.96
C MET A 63 26.53 7.99 -15.08
N ILE A 64 26.54 8.68 -13.95
CA ILE A 64 27.13 10.00 -13.79
C ILE A 64 28.26 9.94 -12.78
N THR A 65 29.31 10.74 -12.96
CA THR A 65 30.47 10.77 -12.07
C THR A 65 30.20 11.59 -10.81
N ASP A 66 30.97 11.36 -9.75
CA ASP A 66 30.88 12.18 -8.54
C ASP A 66 31.20 13.65 -8.82
N GLU A 67 32.09 13.95 -9.77
CA GLU A 67 32.35 15.32 -10.22
C GLU A 67 31.10 15.97 -10.85
N GLN A 68 30.33 15.22 -11.64
CA GLN A 68 29.06 15.69 -12.19
C GLN A 68 28.02 15.88 -11.09
N LYS A 69 27.93 14.95 -10.13
CA LYS A 69 27.02 15.06 -8.98
C LYS A 69 27.33 16.29 -8.13
N LEU A 70 28.60 16.56 -7.84
CA LEU A 70 29.03 17.76 -7.09
C LEU A 70 28.64 19.05 -7.80
N LYS A 71 29.00 19.17 -9.09
CA LYS A 71 28.64 20.34 -9.92
C LYS A 71 27.13 20.54 -9.98
N PHE A 72 26.38 19.45 -10.15
CA PHE A 72 24.93 19.49 -10.20
C PHE A 72 24.36 19.98 -8.87
N MET A 73 24.82 19.43 -7.74
CA MET A 73 24.35 19.84 -6.42
C MET A 73 24.69 21.29 -6.07
N ASP A 74 25.87 21.80 -6.45
CA ASP A 74 26.21 23.21 -6.27
C ASP A 74 25.21 24.14 -7.00
N GLU A 75 24.83 23.80 -8.23
CA GLU A 75 23.83 24.54 -9.00
C GLU A 75 22.42 24.40 -8.38
N ILE A 76 22.01 23.18 -8.02
CA ILE A 76 20.69 22.93 -7.41
C ILE A 76 20.55 23.68 -6.09
N VAL A 77 21.56 23.68 -5.21
CA VAL A 77 21.51 24.41 -3.94
C VAL A 77 21.39 25.93 -4.15
N ASN A 78 22.06 26.46 -5.18
CA ASN A 78 21.93 27.88 -5.52
C ASN A 78 20.55 28.20 -6.09
N LEU A 79 20.02 27.36 -6.97
CA LEU A 79 18.70 27.51 -7.57
C LEU A 79 17.56 27.30 -6.55
N ASN A 80 17.76 26.44 -5.55
CA ASN A 80 16.82 26.22 -4.47
C ASN A 80 16.53 27.48 -3.64
N LYS A 81 17.43 28.47 -3.65
CA LYS A 81 17.19 29.79 -3.03
C LYS A 81 16.08 30.60 -3.71
N LEU A 82 15.77 30.26 -4.97
CA LEU A 82 14.70 30.87 -5.76
C LEU A 82 13.42 30.01 -5.77
N ALA A 83 13.47 28.82 -5.15
CA ALA A 83 12.36 27.89 -5.10
C ALA A 83 11.29 28.35 -4.08
N PRO A 84 10.12 27.69 -4.05
CA PRO A 84 9.11 27.92 -3.02
C PRO A 84 9.67 27.67 -1.61
N LYS A 85 8.91 28.04 -0.57
CA LYS A 85 9.38 27.89 0.84
C LYS A 85 9.76 26.45 1.19
N LYS A 86 9.07 25.46 0.60
CA LYS A 86 9.40 24.04 0.78
C LYS A 86 10.59 23.55 -0.05
N GLY A 87 11.04 24.34 -1.01
CA GLY A 87 12.22 24.07 -1.83
C GLY A 87 11.94 23.18 -3.04
N ILE A 88 13.01 22.57 -3.51
CA ILE A 88 13.04 21.56 -4.57
C ILE A 88 13.23 20.20 -3.91
N GLU A 89 12.48 19.22 -4.37
CA GLU A 89 12.72 17.81 -4.11
C GLU A 89 13.06 17.12 -5.42
N LEU A 90 14.12 16.32 -5.45
CA LEU A 90 14.50 15.60 -6.65
C LEU A 90 15.20 14.27 -6.39
N SER A 91 15.06 13.37 -7.35
CA SER A 91 15.88 12.15 -7.44
C SER A 91 16.46 11.97 -8.85
N VAL A 92 17.70 11.50 -8.93
CA VAL A 92 18.36 11.06 -10.16
C VAL A 92 18.31 9.54 -10.22
N VAL A 93 17.70 8.99 -11.26
CA VAL A 93 17.47 7.56 -11.43
C VAL A 93 17.92 7.09 -12.81
N ARG A 94 18.18 5.80 -12.96
CA ARG A 94 18.55 5.21 -14.25
C ARG A 94 17.33 4.78 -15.05
N LYS A 95 17.34 5.03 -16.36
CA LYS A 95 16.27 4.70 -17.31
C LYS A 95 15.83 3.24 -17.25
N ILE A 96 16.77 2.32 -17.02
CA ILE A 96 16.50 0.88 -16.86
C ILE A 96 15.43 0.62 -15.79
N TYR A 97 15.44 1.34 -14.67
CA TYR A 97 14.50 1.14 -13.56
C TYR A 97 13.15 1.84 -13.79
N CYS A 98 13.05 2.76 -14.75
CA CYS A 98 11.78 3.39 -15.13
C CYS A 98 10.98 2.53 -16.12
N ARG A 99 11.68 1.84 -17.05
CA ARG A 99 11.10 0.95 -18.07
C ARG A 99 10.83 -0.47 -17.58
N LYS A 100 11.80 -1.03 -16.85
CA LYS A 100 11.69 -2.33 -16.19
C LYS A 100 11.61 -2.03 -14.71
N PHE A 101 10.41 -1.67 -14.27
CA PHE A 101 10.21 -1.19 -12.92
C PHE A 101 10.84 -2.14 -11.88
N HIS A 102 11.65 -1.57 -11.00
CA HIS A 102 12.35 -2.29 -9.94
C HIS A 102 11.99 -1.66 -8.60
N TYR A 103 11.67 -2.49 -7.62
CA TYR A 103 11.15 -2.06 -6.33
C TYR A 103 11.85 -2.76 -5.16
N PRO A 104 12.33 -2.03 -4.13
CA PRO A 104 12.43 -0.55 -4.05
C PRO A 104 13.37 0.02 -5.14
N THR A 105 13.08 1.22 -5.64
CA THR A 105 13.75 1.74 -6.84
C THR A 105 15.13 2.31 -6.53
N PRO A 106 16.19 1.94 -7.25
CA PRO A 106 17.52 2.50 -7.01
C PRO A 106 17.64 3.94 -7.54
N TYR A 107 18.30 4.79 -6.76
CA TYR A 107 18.64 6.16 -7.13
C TYR A 107 20.15 6.43 -7.01
N GLU A 108 20.63 7.32 -7.86
CA GLU A 108 22.04 7.74 -7.93
C GLU A 108 22.34 8.99 -7.10
N LEU A 109 21.31 9.79 -6.86
CA LEU A 109 21.33 11.01 -6.06
C LEU A 109 19.91 11.36 -5.66
N HIS A 110 19.72 11.88 -4.45
CA HIS A 110 18.46 12.43 -3.99
C HIS A 110 18.74 13.76 -3.29
N PHE A 111 17.80 14.69 -3.31
CA PHE A 111 17.90 15.96 -2.61
C PHE A 111 16.52 16.47 -2.19
N SER A 112 16.49 17.01 -0.97
CA SER A 112 15.39 17.82 -0.44
C SER A 112 15.99 18.79 0.58
N ASN A 113 15.20 19.74 1.08
CA ASN A 113 15.69 20.71 2.08
C ASN A 113 16.23 20.07 3.36
N ILE A 114 15.80 18.85 3.70
CA ILE A 114 16.32 18.08 4.85
C ILE A 114 17.82 17.78 4.67
N HIS A 115 18.24 17.57 3.42
CA HIS A 115 19.59 17.18 3.04
C HIS A 115 20.54 18.37 2.84
N LEU A 116 20.01 19.60 2.78
CA LEU A 116 20.78 20.80 2.44
C LEU A 116 21.98 21.00 3.37
N GLN A 117 21.80 20.88 4.69
CA GLN A 117 22.89 21.10 5.64
C GLN A 117 23.98 20.03 5.55
N TRP A 118 23.63 18.79 5.20
CA TRP A 118 24.61 17.72 4.99
C TRP A 118 25.50 18.05 3.79
N PHE A 119 24.90 18.37 2.64
CA PHE A 119 25.66 18.77 1.46
C PHE A 119 26.55 19.99 1.73
N MET A 120 26.03 21.01 2.42
CA MET A 120 26.81 22.23 2.73
C MET A 120 28.01 21.97 3.66
N ASN A 121 27.91 20.98 4.56
CA ASN A 121 28.97 20.66 5.52
C ASN A 121 30.04 19.75 4.92
N ASP A 122 29.64 18.75 4.13
CA ASP A 122 30.55 17.79 3.50
C ASP A 122 30.01 17.33 2.13
N PRO A 123 30.24 18.12 1.06
CA PRO A 123 29.76 17.79 -0.29
C PRO A 123 30.28 16.45 -0.82
N LEU A 124 31.50 16.07 -0.45
CA LEU A 124 32.15 14.85 -0.92
C LEU A 124 31.52 13.62 -0.27
N ASP A 125 31.33 13.65 1.05
CA ASP A 125 30.63 12.58 1.77
C ASP A 125 29.17 12.48 1.30
N TYR A 126 28.50 13.61 1.07
CA TYR A 126 27.14 13.63 0.54
C TYR A 126 27.04 12.89 -0.79
N VAL A 127 27.86 13.26 -1.78
CA VAL A 127 27.81 12.66 -3.11
C VAL A 127 28.22 11.19 -3.10
N ASP A 128 29.15 10.79 -2.23
CA ASP A 128 29.52 9.38 -2.10
C ASP A 128 28.37 8.56 -1.46
N ARG A 129 27.71 9.08 -0.43
CA ARG A 129 26.73 8.31 0.35
C ARG A 129 25.27 8.46 -0.08
N MET A 130 24.90 9.54 -0.76
CA MET A 130 23.51 9.80 -1.19
C MET A 130 23.17 8.98 -2.44
N LYS A 131 23.15 7.66 -2.28
CA LYS A 131 22.76 6.66 -3.28
C LYS A 131 22.18 5.46 -2.55
N GLY A 132 21.20 4.80 -3.16
CA GLY A 132 20.54 3.69 -2.49
C GLY A 132 19.29 3.26 -3.21
N THR A 133 18.32 2.77 -2.44
CA THR A 133 17.00 2.40 -2.94
C THR A 133 15.94 3.14 -2.15
N ASP A 134 14.84 3.51 -2.80
CA ASP A 134 13.75 4.25 -2.21
C ASP A 134 12.40 3.65 -2.64
N LYS A 135 11.50 3.45 -1.68
CA LYS A 135 10.14 2.97 -1.93
C LYS A 135 9.26 4.06 -2.52
N ASP A 136 9.46 5.32 -2.14
CA ASP A 136 8.60 6.45 -2.51
C ASP A 136 8.67 6.79 -4.01
N LEU A 137 9.76 6.39 -4.66
CA LEU A 137 9.91 6.48 -6.11
C LEU A 137 8.81 5.73 -6.87
N ALA A 138 8.23 4.66 -6.32
CA ALA A 138 7.08 3.99 -6.91
C ALA A 138 5.88 4.95 -7.02
N ALA A 139 5.59 5.69 -5.95
CA ALA A 139 4.55 6.70 -5.97
C ALA A 139 4.87 7.86 -6.92
N HIS A 140 6.11 8.35 -6.94
CA HIS A 140 6.51 9.41 -7.86
C HIS A 140 6.37 8.99 -9.33
N PHE A 141 6.82 7.78 -9.69
CA PHE A 141 6.72 7.27 -11.07
C PHE A 141 5.27 7.04 -11.48
N MET A 142 4.42 6.59 -10.56
CA MET A 142 2.98 6.50 -10.80
C MET A 142 2.39 7.87 -11.15
N ILE A 143 2.70 8.91 -10.36
CA ILE A 143 2.23 10.27 -10.65
C ILE A 143 2.80 10.79 -11.98
N ILE A 144 4.08 10.53 -12.28
CA ILE A 144 4.68 10.92 -13.56
C ILE A 144 3.93 10.27 -14.73
N TYR A 145 3.69 8.96 -14.65
CA TYR A 145 3.05 8.20 -15.72
C TYR A 145 1.65 8.73 -16.07
N HIS A 146 0.85 9.09 -15.05
CA HIS A 146 -0.52 9.56 -15.27
C HIS A 146 -0.66 11.07 -15.48
N CYS A 147 0.17 11.87 -14.82
CA CYS A 147 -0.04 13.31 -14.69
C CYS A 147 1.21 14.14 -14.94
N GLY A 148 2.39 13.52 -15.08
CA GLY A 148 3.68 14.21 -15.17
C GLY A 148 3.83 15.14 -16.37
N ILE A 149 4.82 16.03 -16.27
CA ILE A 149 5.17 16.98 -17.33
C ILE A 149 6.64 16.74 -17.73
N THR A 150 6.89 16.47 -19.01
CA THR A 150 8.25 16.43 -19.56
C THR A 150 8.78 17.86 -19.68
N LEU A 151 9.79 18.22 -18.89
CA LEU A 151 10.49 19.50 -19.01
C LEU A 151 11.60 19.43 -20.08
N PHE A 152 12.22 18.27 -20.23
CA PHE A 152 13.26 18.00 -21.23
C PHE A 152 13.37 16.51 -21.53
N GLY A 153 13.77 16.17 -22.75
CA GLY A 153 14.16 14.82 -23.14
C GLY A 153 13.03 14.01 -23.78
N GLU A 154 13.09 12.69 -23.60
CA GLU A 154 12.10 11.75 -24.12
C GLU A 154 10.71 11.95 -23.48
N GLU A 155 9.65 11.58 -24.20
CA GLU A 155 8.28 11.63 -23.67
C GLU A 155 8.08 10.59 -22.57
N ILE A 156 7.21 10.88 -21.59
CA ILE A 156 6.94 10.00 -20.44
C ILE A 156 6.64 8.53 -20.86
N PRO A 157 5.75 8.24 -21.84
CA PRO A 157 5.47 6.85 -22.24
C PRO A 157 6.66 6.11 -22.86
N ALA A 158 7.69 6.84 -23.31
CA ALA A 158 8.93 6.26 -23.83
C ALA A 158 9.92 5.88 -22.71
N VAL A 159 9.74 6.40 -21.48
CA VAL A 159 10.68 6.23 -20.36
C VAL A 159 10.08 5.50 -19.17
N PHE A 160 8.82 5.78 -18.83
CA PHE A 160 8.15 5.18 -17.68
C PHE A 160 7.12 4.14 -18.14
N SER A 161 7.20 2.95 -17.56
CA SER A 161 6.07 2.01 -17.54
C SER A 161 5.16 2.32 -16.36
N GLU A 162 3.89 1.93 -16.46
CA GLU A 162 3.00 1.93 -15.29
C GLU A 162 3.59 1.07 -14.17
N VAL A 163 3.48 1.56 -12.94
CA VAL A 163 4.01 0.89 -11.75
C VAL A 163 3.07 -0.26 -11.37
N PRO A 164 3.59 -1.47 -11.07
CA PRO A 164 2.75 -2.57 -10.60
C PRO A 164 1.94 -2.16 -9.36
N LYS A 165 0.65 -2.51 -9.36
CA LYS A 165 -0.29 -2.09 -8.30
C LYS A 165 0.21 -2.47 -6.89
N ALA A 166 0.79 -3.65 -6.72
CA ALA A 166 1.32 -4.11 -5.44
C ALA A 166 2.46 -3.22 -4.92
N ASP A 167 3.39 -2.82 -5.80
CA ASP A 167 4.53 -1.98 -5.43
C ASP A 167 4.07 -0.54 -5.11
N TYR A 168 3.10 -0.02 -5.86
CA TYR A 168 2.51 1.29 -5.56
C TYR A 168 1.77 1.28 -4.22
N ILE A 169 1.02 0.22 -3.93
CA ILE A 169 0.35 0.02 -2.63
C ILE A 169 1.38 0.00 -1.49
N ASP A 170 2.46 -0.77 -1.61
CA ASP A 170 3.48 -0.86 -0.57
C ASP A 170 4.14 0.51 -0.32
N SER A 171 4.39 1.29 -1.38
CA SER A 171 4.94 2.64 -1.28
C SER A 171 4.01 3.63 -0.59
N ILE A 172 2.73 3.68 -0.97
CA ILE A 172 1.79 4.62 -0.32
C ILE A 172 1.38 4.15 1.08
N TRP A 173 1.52 2.86 1.39
CA TRP A 173 1.33 2.31 2.73
C TRP A 173 2.45 2.75 3.67
N SER A 174 3.72 2.73 3.24
CA SER A 174 4.84 3.18 4.08
C SER A 174 4.73 4.65 4.51
N ASP A 175 4.02 5.49 3.74
CA ASP A 175 3.76 6.90 4.08
C ASP A 175 2.65 7.07 5.13
N ILE A 176 1.86 6.04 5.43
CA ILE A 176 0.72 6.15 6.36
C ILE A 176 0.68 5.10 7.48
N GLU A 177 1.56 4.10 7.49
CA GLU A 177 1.56 3.05 8.52
C GLU A 177 1.82 3.61 9.94
N GLY A 178 2.55 4.72 10.03
CA GLY A 178 2.82 5.46 11.26
C GLY A 178 1.74 6.48 11.67
N ALA A 179 0.65 6.59 10.90
CA ALA A 179 -0.30 7.70 10.99
C ALA A 179 -0.85 7.97 12.40
N GLU A 180 -1.16 6.92 13.18
CA GLU A 180 -1.68 7.09 14.55
C GLU A 180 -0.70 7.88 15.43
N LYS A 181 0.62 7.70 15.25
CA LYS A 181 1.63 8.42 16.03
C LYS A 181 1.84 9.84 15.52
N GLU A 182 1.87 10.00 14.20
CA GLU A 182 2.32 11.20 13.51
C GLU A 182 1.21 12.26 13.31
N ILE A 183 -0.06 11.85 13.38
CA ILE A 183 -1.20 12.74 13.09
C ILE A 183 -1.27 13.97 14.00
N VAL A 184 -0.74 13.88 15.23
CA VAL A 184 -0.73 15.03 16.15
C VAL A 184 0.28 16.09 15.72
N GLU A 185 1.42 15.66 15.17
CA GLU A 185 2.49 16.55 14.73
C GLU A 185 2.19 17.15 13.34
N ASN A 186 1.60 16.35 12.44
CA ASN A 186 1.33 16.72 11.06
C ASN A 186 -0.11 16.41 10.62
N PRO A 187 -1.14 16.96 11.29
CA PRO A 187 -2.53 16.54 11.09
C PRO A 187 -3.01 16.70 9.66
N ILE A 188 -2.74 17.84 9.02
CA ILE A 188 -3.16 18.11 7.64
C ILE A 188 -2.55 17.09 6.67
N TYR A 189 -1.26 16.79 6.83
CA TYR A 189 -0.54 15.86 5.97
C TYR A 189 -1.11 14.45 6.10
N ILE A 190 -1.20 13.95 7.34
CA ILE A 190 -1.64 12.59 7.63
C ILE A 190 -3.11 12.39 7.24
N ILE A 191 -4.01 13.33 7.57
CA ILE A 191 -5.44 13.22 7.23
C ILE A 191 -5.64 13.14 5.72
N LEU A 192 -4.99 14.04 4.96
CA LEU A 192 -5.17 14.09 3.51
C LEU A 192 -4.49 12.92 2.81
N ASN A 193 -3.34 12.43 3.29
CA ASN A 193 -2.71 11.24 2.73
C ASN A 193 -3.51 9.97 3.03
N LEU A 194 -4.04 9.79 4.24
CA LEU A 194 -4.98 8.69 4.53
C LEU A 194 -6.18 8.70 3.57
N CYS A 195 -6.73 9.88 3.28
CA CYS A 195 -7.81 10.03 2.31
C CYS A 195 -7.39 9.67 0.86
N ARG A 196 -6.17 10.02 0.45
CA ARG A 196 -5.63 9.63 -0.88
C ARG A 196 -5.44 8.12 -0.98
N VAL A 197 -4.90 7.49 0.05
CA VAL A 197 -4.62 6.06 0.07
C VAL A 197 -5.91 5.25 0.02
N ILE A 198 -6.91 5.57 0.84
CA ILE A 198 -8.19 4.84 0.80
C ILE A 198 -8.90 5.02 -0.56
N ALA A 199 -8.82 6.20 -1.17
CA ALA A 199 -9.42 6.45 -2.50
C ALA A 199 -8.76 5.58 -3.58
N PHE A 200 -7.46 5.34 -3.48
CA PHE A 200 -6.78 4.43 -4.39
C PHE A 200 -7.13 2.96 -4.11
N VAL A 201 -7.13 2.54 -2.85
CA VAL A 201 -7.37 1.13 -2.52
C VAL A 201 -8.80 0.70 -2.86
N GLN A 202 -9.79 1.58 -2.67
CA GLN A 202 -11.18 1.27 -2.97
C GLN A 202 -11.57 1.50 -4.42
N ASP A 203 -11.13 2.62 -5.02
CA ASP A 203 -11.63 3.07 -6.33
C ASP A 203 -10.54 3.20 -7.40
N GLU A 204 -9.29 2.82 -7.09
CA GLU A 204 -8.11 2.96 -7.97
C GLU A 204 -7.87 4.42 -8.44
N LEU A 205 -8.27 5.40 -7.61
CA LEU A 205 -8.15 6.81 -7.93
C LEU A 205 -6.79 7.39 -7.53
N ILE A 206 -6.06 7.91 -8.51
CA ILE A 206 -4.84 8.69 -8.30
C ILE A 206 -5.24 10.16 -8.08
N THR A 207 -5.09 10.62 -6.84
CA THR A 207 -5.62 11.92 -6.39
C THR A 207 -4.55 12.82 -5.76
N SER A 208 -4.75 14.13 -5.91
CA SER A 208 -4.04 15.13 -5.10
C SER A 208 -4.54 15.10 -3.64
N LYS A 209 -3.85 15.80 -2.72
CA LYS A 209 -4.31 15.95 -1.33
C LYS A 209 -5.71 16.55 -1.24
N GLU A 210 -5.99 17.57 -2.05
CA GLU A 210 -7.32 18.17 -2.12
C GLU A 210 -8.37 17.19 -2.65
N GLN A 211 -8.09 16.52 -3.78
CA GLN A 211 -9.02 15.57 -4.39
C GLN A 211 -9.28 14.36 -3.48
N GLY A 212 -8.24 13.84 -2.81
CA GLY A 212 -8.33 12.77 -1.84
C GLY A 212 -9.19 13.16 -0.65
N GLY A 213 -8.95 14.33 -0.05
CA GLY A 213 -9.81 14.84 1.03
C GLY A 213 -11.26 15.04 0.60
N GLN A 214 -11.51 15.58 -0.60
CA GLN A 214 -12.87 15.72 -1.14
C GLN A 214 -13.55 14.36 -1.38
N TRP A 215 -12.78 13.36 -1.81
CA TRP A 215 -13.26 11.98 -1.89
C TRP A 215 -13.60 11.44 -0.50
N GLY A 216 -12.75 11.69 0.50
CA GLY A 216 -12.95 11.27 1.88
C GLY A 216 -14.25 11.82 2.48
N VAL A 217 -14.53 13.12 2.27
CA VAL A 217 -15.79 13.74 2.72
C VAL A 217 -17.03 13.05 2.15
N ARG A 218 -16.97 12.56 0.89
CA ARG A 218 -18.11 11.93 0.24
C ARG A 218 -18.32 10.46 0.63
N ASN A 219 -17.24 9.74 0.96
CA ASN A 219 -17.25 8.28 1.06
C ASN A 219 -16.93 7.73 2.46
N LEU A 220 -16.38 8.55 3.37
CA LEU A 220 -16.07 8.14 4.73
C LEU A 220 -17.21 8.44 5.71
N GLU A 221 -17.12 7.83 6.89
CA GLU A 221 -18.13 7.90 7.94
C GLU A 221 -18.41 9.34 8.37
N LEU A 222 -19.69 9.67 8.61
CA LEU A 222 -20.16 11.02 8.94
C LEU A 222 -19.39 11.66 10.10
N GLN A 223 -18.97 10.87 11.09
CA GLN A 223 -18.23 11.34 12.25
C GLN A 223 -16.87 11.98 11.89
N TYR A 224 -16.24 11.58 10.79
CA TYR A 224 -14.92 12.07 10.39
C TYR A 224 -14.98 13.21 9.35
N GLN A 225 -16.16 13.53 8.80
CA GLN A 225 -16.29 14.57 7.78
C GLN A 225 -15.83 15.95 8.26
N GLY A 226 -16.11 16.29 9.52
CA GLY A 226 -15.68 17.57 10.12
C GLY A 226 -14.15 17.72 10.11
N LEU A 227 -13.46 16.68 10.57
CA LEU A 227 -11.99 16.62 10.62
C LEU A 227 -11.38 16.75 9.22
N ILE A 228 -11.92 16.05 8.23
CA ILE A 228 -11.41 16.10 6.84
C ILE A 228 -11.68 17.47 6.21
N LEU A 229 -12.86 18.06 6.42
CA LEU A 229 -13.20 19.39 5.92
C LEU A 229 -12.29 20.47 6.52
N GLU A 230 -11.95 20.36 7.81
CA GLU A 230 -10.99 21.27 8.44
C GLU A 230 -9.59 21.10 7.85
N ALA A 231 -9.13 19.86 7.65
CA ALA A 231 -7.85 19.59 6.99
C ALA A 231 -7.78 20.19 5.58
N LEU A 232 -8.86 20.08 4.79
CA LEU A 232 -8.97 20.72 3.47
C LEU A 232 -8.90 22.25 3.56
N ALA A 233 -9.63 22.85 4.49
CA ALA A 233 -9.65 24.31 4.68
C ALA A 233 -8.28 24.86 5.13
N CYS A 234 -7.60 24.16 6.04
CA CYS A 234 -6.25 24.51 6.48
C CYS A 234 -5.21 24.26 5.39
N TYR A 235 -5.38 23.21 4.56
CA TYR A 235 -4.50 22.96 3.41
C TYR A 235 -4.60 24.06 2.35
N ALA A 236 -5.80 24.58 2.09
CA ALA A 236 -6.05 25.67 1.15
C ALA A 236 -5.73 27.07 1.71
N SER A 237 -5.25 27.17 2.95
CA SER A 237 -4.94 28.45 3.59
C SER A 237 -3.62 28.42 4.36
N GLU A 238 -3.22 29.55 4.93
CA GLU A 238 -2.04 29.62 5.80
C GLU A 238 -2.31 29.10 7.22
N LYS A 239 -3.56 28.75 7.56
CA LYS A 239 -3.93 28.33 8.91
C LYS A 239 -3.30 26.98 9.27
N GLU A 240 -2.79 26.91 10.49
CA GLU A 240 -2.47 25.64 11.12
C GLU A 240 -3.75 24.96 11.60
N MET A 241 -3.73 23.62 11.62
CA MET A 241 -4.83 22.81 12.12
C MET A 241 -4.47 22.36 13.53
N THR A 242 -5.35 22.66 14.49
CA THR A 242 -5.23 22.15 15.86
C THR A 242 -6.25 21.04 16.04
N VAL A 243 -5.77 19.84 16.34
CA VAL A 243 -6.64 18.67 16.53
C VAL A 243 -6.75 18.29 18.00
N GLN A 244 -7.90 17.74 18.38
CA GLN A 244 -8.01 17.01 19.63
C GLN A 244 -7.27 15.67 19.44
N GLU A 245 -6.30 15.40 20.33
CA GLU A 245 -5.35 14.29 20.14
C GLU A 245 -6.03 12.92 20.02
N GLU A 246 -6.98 12.60 20.90
CA GLU A 246 -7.65 11.29 20.89
C GLU A 246 -8.52 11.11 19.63
N GLU A 247 -9.26 12.14 19.22
CA GLU A 247 -10.08 12.14 18.01
C GLU A 247 -9.22 11.92 16.76
N ALA A 248 -8.08 12.61 16.67
CA ALA A 248 -7.14 12.44 15.57
C ALA A 248 -6.53 11.03 15.55
N ARG A 249 -6.05 10.54 16.70
CA ARG A 249 -5.48 9.19 16.80
C ARG A 249 -6.54 8.12 16.48
N GLU A 250 -7.77 8.29 16.93
CA GLU A 250 -8.88 7.40 16.60
C GLU A 250 -9.15 7.39 15.09
N PHE A 251 -9.24 8.56 14.44
CA PHE A 251 -9.39 8.65 13.00
C PHE A 251 -8.26 7.94 12.25
N ALA A 252 -7.00 8.21 12.61
CA ALA A 252 -5.85 7.58 11.99
C ALA A 252 -5.88 6.05 12.16
N ARG A 253 -6.16 5.56 13.37
CA ARG A 253 -6.28 4.13 13.67
C ARG A 253 -7.38 3.48 12.84
N HIS A 254 -8.57 4.10 12.79
CA HIS A 254 -9.69 3.64 11.97
C HIS A 254 -9.33 3.56 10.49
N MET A 255 -8.71 4.62 9.96
CA MET A 255 -8.31 4.69 8.55
C MET A 255 -7.25 3.64 8.21
N VAL A 256 -6.21 3.47 9.04
CA VAL A 256 -5.18 2.45 8.84
C VAL A 256 -5.80 1.05 8.84
N MET A 257 -6.72 0.75 9.76
CA MET A 257 -7.45 -0.52 9.78
C MET A 257 -8.31 -0.71 8.52
N LYS A 258 -9.05 0.31 8.10
CA LYS A 258 -9.93 0.27 6.93
C LYS A 258 -9.15 0.10 5.62
N ILE A 259 -8.05 0.83 5.47
CA ILE A 259 -7.13 0.72 4.34
C ILE A 259 -6.52 -0.68 4.32
N GLY A 260 -5.95 -1.13 5.44
CA GLY A 260 -5.36 -2.45 5.55
C GLY A 260 -6.36 -3.57 5.24
N GLY A 261 -7.60 -3.46 5.74
CA GLY A 261 -8.71 -4.36 5.42
C GLY A 261 -9.05 -4.39 3.93
N SER A 262 -9.08 -3.22 3.28
CA SER A 262 -9.36 -3.11 1.84
C SER A 262 -8.23 -3.67 0.96
N MET A 263 -7.02 -3.81 1.50
CA MET A 263 -5.89 -4.49 0.84
C MET A 263 -5.90 -6.01 1.08
N MET A 264 -6.70 -6.51 2.02
CA MET A 264 -6.76 -7.95 2.30
C MET A 264 -7.49 -8.68 1.17
N GLN A 265 -6.98 -9.85 0.81
CA GLN A 265 -7.59 -10.70 -0.21
C GLN A 265 -7.64 -12.12 0.29
N VAL A 266 -8.74 -12.82 0.02
CA VAL A 266 -8.81 -14.26 0.20
C VAL A 266 -8.33 -14.93 -1.09
N ILE A 267 -7.26 -15.70 -1.00
CA ILE A 267 -6.70 -16.51 -2.10
C ILE A 267 -6.84 -18.01 -1.78
N ASP A 268 -6.87 -18.85 -2.81
CA ASP A 268 -6.84 -20.31 -2.67
C ASP A 268 -5.41 -20.80 -2.90
N TYR A 269 -4.86 -21.54 -1.94
CA TYR A 269 -3.51 -22.12 -2.01
C TYR A 269 -3.26 -22.88 -3.32
N TYR A 270 -4.25 -23.59 -3.85
CA TYR A 270 -4.10 -24.37 -5.08
C TYR A 270 -4.26 -23.54 -6.36
N ASN A 271 -4.75 -22.31 -6.25
CA ASN A 271 -5.02 -21.42 -7.38
C ASN A 271 -4.38 -20.04 -7.17
N CYS A 272 -3.16 -20.02 -6.64
CA CYS A 272 -2.37 -18.81 -6.45
C CYS A 272 -0.96 -18.98 -7.02
N ASP A 273 -0.34 -17.86 -7.37
CA ASP A 273 1.09 -17.83 -7.67
C ASP A 273 1.91 -17.97 -6.37
N ARG A 274 3.15 -18.44 -6.49
CA ARG A 274 4.13 -18.56 -5.38
C ARG A 274 3.71 -19.50 -4.25
N GLN A 275 3.20 -20.70 -4.56
CA GLN A 275 2.81 -21.70 -3.55
C GLN A 275 3.90 -22.02 -2.51
N GLU A 276 5.18 -22.04 -2.91
CA GLU A 276 6.31 -22.26 -1.99
C GLU A 276 6.41 -21.16 -0.92
N HIS A 277 6.19 -19.90 -1.30
CA HIS A 277 6.15 -18.78 -0.36
C HIS A 277 5.01 -18.95 0.63
N TRP A 278 3.81 -19.24 0.15
CA TRP A 278 2.64 -19.40 1.01
C TRP A 278 2.76 -20.61 1.94
N LEU A 279 3.33 -21.72 1.47
CA LEU A 279 3.64 -22.87 2.31
C LEU A 279 4.60 -22.50 3.44
N ALA A 280 5.63 -21.69 3.14
CA ALA A 280 6.55 -21.17 4.15
C ALA A 280 5.87 -20.20 5.14
N GLN A 281 4.83 -19.46 4.72
CA GLN A 281 4.02 -18.64 5.63
C GLN A 281 3.13 -19.50 6.54
N ILE A 282 2.44 -20.52 6.02
CA ILE A 282 1.61 -21.45 6.81
C ILE A 282 2.47 -22.13 7.89
N LYS A 283 3.70 -22.52 7.55
CA LYS A 283 4.68 -23.11 8.48
C LYS A 283 4.95 -22.25 9.72
N LYS A 284 4.74 -20.92 9.65
CA LYS A 284 4.94 -20.03 10.79
C LYS A 284 3.85 -20.13 11.86
N SER A 285 2.75 -20.85 11.59
CA SER A 285 1.63 -20.99 12.52
C SER A 285 2.10 -21.54 13.87
N ASP A 286 1.75 -20.88 14.97
CA ASP A 286 2.07 -21.35 16.32
C ASP A 286 1.09 -22.41 16.86
N TRP A 287 0.14 -22.85 16.03
CA TRP A 287 -0.91 -23.78 16.39
C TRP A 287 -0.65 -25.19 15.85
N ALA A 288 -0.83 -26.20 16.70
CA ALA A 288 -0.53 -27.60 16.37
C ALA A 288 -1.27 -28.10 15.11
N ALA A 289 -2.58 -27.81 14.98
CA ALA A 289 -3.31 -28.20 13.77
C ALA A 289 -2.88 -27.36 12.54
N GLY A 290 -2.39 -26.13 12.75
CA GLY A 290 -1.77 -25.35 11.68
C GLY A 290 -0.47 -25.98 11.17
N GLN A 291 0.35 -26.55 12.06
CA GLN A 291 1.53 -27.34 11.68
C GLN A 291 1.14 -28.62 10.94
N PHE A 292 0.07 -29.29 11.37
CA PHE A 292 -0.44 -30.47 10.68
C PHE A 292 -0.95 -30.13 9.26
N LEU A 293 -1.62 -28.99 9.08
CA LEU A 293 -1.97 -28.51 7.74
C LEU A 293 -0.73 -28.29 6.87
N TYR A 294 0.32 -27.66 7.41
CA TYR A 294 1.58 -27.49 6.69
C TYR A 294 2.17 -28.84 6.25
N GLU A 295 2.17 -29.85 7.12
CA GLU A 295 2.65 -31.20 6.79
C GLU A 295 1.84 -31.80 5.63
N LEU A 296 0.50 -31.79 5.72
CA LEU A 296 -0.40 -32.29 4.67
C LEU A 296 -0.14 -31.62 3.32
N LEU A 297 0.08 -30.31 3.29
CA LEU A 297 0.37 -29.57 2.06
C LEU A 297 1.77 -29.88 1.53
N SER A 298 2.77 -29.90 2.41
CA SER A 298 4.17 -30.17 2.02
C SER A 298 4.37 -31.58 1.46
N GLU A 299 3.56 -32.54 1.89
CA GLU A 299 3.59 -33.93 1.44
C GLU A 299 2.57 -34.25 0.34
N ASN A 300 1.82 -33.25 -0.15
CA ASN A 300 0.73 -33.41 -1.13
C ASN A 300 -0.37 -34.40 -0.71
N LYS A 301 -0.63 -34.53 0.60
CA LYS A 301 -1.63 -35.46 1.18
C LYS A 301 -2.96 -34.80 1.53
N PHE A 302 -3.04 -33.47 1.44
CA PHE A 302 -4.23 -32.73 1.85
C PHE A 302 -5.50 -33.19 1.12
N LYS A 303 -5.45 -33.31 -0.22
CA LYS A 303 -6.62 -33.73 -1.03
C LYS A 303 -7.06 -35.16 -0.72
N ASP A 304 -6.12 -36.07 -0.50
CA ASP A 304 -6.42 -37.44 -0.08
C ASP A 304 -7.14 -37.48 1.28
N ALA A 305 -6.69 -36.65 2.21
CA ALA A 305 -7.23 -36.60 3.57
C ALA A 305 -8.63 -35.98 3.61
N VAL A 306 -8.81 -34.82 2.97
CA VAL A 306 -10.01 -33.99 3.17
C VAL A 306 -10.94 -33.89 1.96
N GLY A 307 -10.58 -34.49 0.82
CA GLY A 307 -11.36 -34.47 -0.42
C GLY A 307 -10.69 -33.67 -1.55
N GLU A 308 -10.96 -34.09 -2.79
CA GLU A 308 -10.37 -33.53 -4.00
C GLU A 308 -10.81 -32.09 -4.28
N LYS A 309 -12.04 -31.74 -3.91
CA LYS A 309 -12.58 -30.39 -4.14
C LYS A 309 -12.22 -29.41 -3.04
N SER A 310 -11.59 -29.89 -1.96
CA SER A 310 -11.32 -29.11 -0.76
C SER A 310 -10.31 -27.99 -1.01
N LYS A 311 -10.51 -26.83 -0.40
CA LYS A 311 -9.70 -25.62 -0.59
C LYS A 311 -8.98 -25.24 0.68
N VAL A 312 -7.81 -24.61 0.54
CA VAL A 312 -7.15 -23.88 1.63
C VAL A 312 -7.28 -22.40 1.29
N LEU A 313 -8.15 -21.72 2.01
CA LEU A 313 -8.41 -20.30 1.84
C LEU A 313 -7.45 -19.53 2.75
N MET A 314 -6.76 -18.55 2.19
CA MET A 314 -5.74 -17.76 2.85
C MET A 314 -6.12 -16.29 2.73
N LEU A 315 -6.33 -15.63 3.86
CA LEU A 315 -6.45 -14.18 3.91
C LEU A 315 -5.04 -13.61 3.94
N VAL A 316 -4.68 -12.84 2.91
CA VAL A 316 -3.36 -12.25 2.73
C VAL A 316 -3.46 -10.75 2.65
N ASN A 317 -2.40 -10.05 3.05
CA ASN A 317 -2.19 -8.64 2.76
C ASN A 317 -0.77 -8.49 2.19
N GLY A 318 -0.68 -8.17 0.90
CA GLY A 318 0.59 -8.23 0.17
C GLY A 318 1.22 -9.63 0.26
N ASP A 319 2.44 -9.71 0.81
CA ASP A 319 3.20 -10.96 0.98
C ASP A 319 3.04 -11.60 2.37
N GLU A 320 2.20 -11.03 3.23
CA GLU A 320 1.94 -11.54 4.57
C GLU A 320 0.67 -12.40 4.60
N LEU A 321 0.77 -13.57 5.25
CA LEU A 321 -0.39 -14.41 5.56
C LEU A 321 -0.99 -13.96 6.90
N ILE A 322 -2.25 -13.54 6.88
CA ILE A 322 -2.98 -13.02 8.04
C ILE A 322 -3.75 -14.12 8.76
N SER A 323 -4.47 -14.92 7.98
CA SER A 323 -5.37 -15.95 8.47
C SER A 323 -5.52 -17.03 7.41
N PHE A 324 -5.87 -18.24 7.81
CA PHE A 324 -6.29 -19.28 6.86
C PHE A 324 -7.42 -20.12 7.44
N CYS A 325 -8.19 -20.73 6.55
CA CYS A 325 -9.12 -21.81 6.86
C CYS A 325 -9.17 -22.80 5.70
N THR A 326 -9.87 -23.91 5.90
CA THR A 326 -10.16 -24.86 4.82
C THR A 326 -11.66 -24.94 4.59
N TYR A 327 -12.03 -25.14 3.34
CA TYR A 327 -13.38 -25.52 2.93
C TYR A 327 -13.29 -26.92 2.36
N ALA A 328 -13.74 -27.93 3.13
CA ALA A 328 -13.37 -29.32 2.91
C ALA A 328 -14.58 -30.25 2.78
N GLU A 329 -14.46 -31.30 1.96
CA GLU A 329 -15.50 -32.32 1.83
C GLU A 329 -15.60 -33.20 3.08
N LYS A 330 -14.48 -33.40 3.80
CA LYS A 330 -14.36 -34.25 4.99
C LYS A 330 -13.61 -33.53 6.11
N ASP A 331 -13.91 -33.95 7.34
CA ASP A 331 -13.21 -33.58 8.58
C ASP A 331 -12.80 -34.87 9.33
N ASP A 332 -12.11 -34.74 10.45
CA ASP A 332 -11.79 -35.89 11.31
C ASP A 332 -13.00 -36.39 12.12
N ILE A 333 -14.11 -35.65 12.13
CA ILE A 333 -15.38 -36.03 12.76
C ILE A 333 -16.05 -37.23 12.09
N GLN A 334 -16.51 -38.17 12.92
CA GLN A 334 -17.19 -39.39 12.53
C GLN A 334 -18.67 -39.42 12.98
N PRO A 335 -19.58 -40.00 12.17
CA PRO A 335 -19.35 -40.45 10.79
C PRO A 335 -19.19 -39.27 9.81
N THR A 336 -18.51 -39.50 8.68
CA THR A 336 -18.23 -38.47 7.64
C THR A 336 -19.44 -38.13 6.76
N ASN A 337 -20.65 -38.16 7.33
CA ASN A 337 -21.91 -37.91 6.62
C ASN A 337 -22.25 -36.43 6.46
N LEU A 338 -21.67 -35.56 7.31
CA LEU A 338 -21.81 -34.11 7.17
C LEU A 338 -20.77 -33.59 6.18
N THR A 339 -21.17 -32.64 5.34
CA THR A 339 -20.31 -32.00 4.35
C THR A 339 -21.00 -30.72 3.85
N PRO A 340 -20.25 -29.68 3.48
CA PRO A 340 -18.81 -29.48 3.66
C PRO A 340 -18.46 -28.92 5.04
N TRP A 341 -17.17 -28.91 5.34
CA TRP A 341 -16.60 -28.49 6.61
C TRP A 341 -15.73 -27.24 6.48
N MET A 342 -15.84 -26.35 7.46
CA MET A 342 -14.83 -25.33 7.75
C MET A 342 -13.82 -25.92 8.74
N GLY A 343 -12.67 -26.34 8.24
CA GLY A 343 -11.58 -26.89 9.05
C GLY A 343 -10.40 -25.92 9.16
N PHE A 344 -9.43 -26.24 10.03
CA PHE A 344 -8.15 -25.51 10.15
C PHE A 344 -8.28 -23.97 10.22
N VAL A 345 -9.20 -23.47 11.05
CA VAL A 345 -9.43 -22.02 11.18
C VAL A 345 -8.39 -21.38 12.09
N TYR A 346 -7.55 -20.51 11.55
CA TYR A 346 -6.47 -19.88 12.29
C TYR A 346 -6.21 -18.43 11.86
N THR A 347 -6.01 -17.54 12.83
CA THR A 347 -5.51 -16.17 12.64
C THR A 347 -4.24 -15.98 13.46
N PHE A 348 -3.18 -15.48 12.83
CA PHE A 348 -1.91 -15.22 13.51
C PHE A 348 -2.11 -14.23 14.67
N PRO A 349 -1.42 -14.42 15.82
CA PRO A 349 -1.63 -13.59 17.02
C PRO A 349 -1.61 -12.08 16.77
N LYS A 350 -0.73 -11.60 15.88
CA LYS A 350 -0.60 -10.17 15.56
C LYS A 350 -1.84 -9.54 14.89
N TYR A 351 -2.75 -10.35 14.33
CA TYR A 351 -3.94 -9.85 13.63
C TYR A 351 -5.27 -10.20 14.32
N ARG A 352 -5.23 -10.87 15.47
CA ARG A 352 -6.45 -11.22 16.21
C ARG A 352 -7.18 -9.94 16.67
N GLY A 353 -8.51 -9.95 16.58
CA GLY A 353 -9.35 -8.79 16.91
C GLY A 353 -9.76 -7.93 15.71
N ASN A 354 -9.15 -8.14 14.53
CA ASN A 354 -9.42 -7.34 13.33
C ASN A 354 -10.40 -8.03 12.35
N HIS A 355 -11.35 -8.82 12.86
CA HIS A 355 -12.38 -9.50 12.04
C HIS A 355 -11.86 -10.41 10.91
N CYS A 356 -10.58 -10.79 10.88
CA CYS A 356 -9.97 -11.59 9.81
C CYS A 356 -10.67 -12.95 9.52
N MET A 357 -11.21 -13.60 10.56
CA MET A 357 -11.99 -14.84 10.38
C MET A 357 -13.30 -14.60 9.62
N GLU A 358 -13.88 -13.42 9.75
CA GLU A 358 -15.14 -13.05 9.09
C GLU A 358 -14.95 -13.01 7.57
N GLU A 359 -13.86 -12.42 7.08
CA GLU A 359 -13.50 -12.41 5.65
C GLU A 359 -13.38 -13.81 5.05
N LEU A 360 -12.71 -14.73 5.77
CA LEU A 360 -12.61 -16.12 5.36
C LEU A 360 -13.98 -16.81 5.35
N PHE A 361 -14.84 -16.52 6.33
CA PHE A 361 -16.17 -17.13 6.43
C PHE A 361 -17.10 -16.62 5.33
N LEU A 362 -17.03 -15.33 4.98
CA LEU A 362 -17.75 -14.78 3.83
C LEU A 362 -17.35 -15.46 2.52
N GLU A 363 -16.06 -15.78 2.33
CA GLU A 363 -15.62 -16.54 1.16
C GLU A 363 -16.12 -17.99 1.19
N VAL A 364 -16.12 -18.64 2.36
CA VAL A 364 -16.73 -19.97 2.51
C VAL A 364 -18.22 -19.93 2.15
N GLU A 365 -18.97 -18.94 2.64
CA GLU A 365 -20.38 -18.77 2.29
C GLU A 365 -20.57 -18.57 0.78
N ARG A 366 -19.71 -17.78 0.14
CA ARG A 366 -19.74 -17.55 -1.31
C ARG A 366 -19.53 -18.85 -2.08
N LEU A 367 -18.57 -19.68 -1.67
CA LEU A 367 -18.31 -20.99 -2.26
C LEU A 367 -19.48 -21.95 -2.05
N ALA A 368 -20.01 -22.03 -0.82
CA ALA A 368 -21.16 -22.88 -0.50
C ALA A 368 -22.41 -22.50 -1.32
N ARG A 369 -22.70 -21.19 -1.49
CA ARG A 369 -23.78 -20.72 -2.37
C ARG A 369 -23.56 -21.13 -3.82
N ALA A 370 -22.34 -21.01 -4.33
CA ALA A 370 -22.00 -21.42 -5.68
C ALA A 370 -22.21 -22.94 -5.90
N GLU A 371 -21.97 -23.74 -4.86
CA GLU A 371 -22.19 -25.19 -4.86
C GLU A 371 -23.62 -25.61 -4.49
N LYS A 372 -24.51 -24.65 -4.16
CA LYS A 372 -25.89 -24.89 -3.69
C LYS A 372 -25.96 -25.77 -2.44
N VAL A 373 -24.98 -25.59 -1.56
CA VAL A 373 -24.92 -26.18 -0.23
C VAL A 373 -25.72 -25.31 0.73
N HIS A 374 -26.56 -25.93 1.57
CA HIS A 374 -27.42 -25.22 2.53
C HIS A 374 -26.82 -25.10 3.94
N ASP A 375 -25.88 -25.98 4.29
CA ASP A 375 -25.26 -26.03 5.60
C ASP A 375 -23.76 -26.26 5.46
N VAL A 376 -22.96 -25.51 6.22
CA VAL A 376 -21.53 -25.76 6.37
C VAL A 376 -21.23 -26.04 7.85
N PHE A 377 -20.42 -27.05 8.12
CA PHE A 377 -20.17 -27.54 9.47
C PHE A 377 -18.80 -27.12 9.99
N ILE A 378 -18.66 -26.96 11.30
CA ILE A 378 -17.37 -26.71 11.95
C ILE A 378 -17.30 -27.45 13.29
N SER A 379 -16.21 -28.18 13.49
CA SER A 379 -15.91 -28.89 14.73
C SER A 379 -15.03 -28.02 15.64
N THR A 380 -15.32 -28.02 16.95
CA THR A 380 -14.50 -27.27 17.91
C THR A 380 -14.65 -27.75 19.35
N GLY A 381 -13.62 -27.53 20.16
CA GLY A 381 -13.69 -27.59 21.62
C GLY A 381 -14.15 -26.29 22.28
N HIS A 382 -14.27 -25.19 21.53
CA HIS A 382 -14.61 -23.87 22.08
C HIS A 382 -16.13 -23.63 22.15
N THR A 383 -16.54 -22.74 23.04
CA THR A 383 -17.93 -22.22 23.13
C THR A 383 -17.89 -20.70 23.02
N GLY A 384 -18.80 -20.11 22.25
CA GLY A 384 -18.89 -18.66 22.04
C GLY A 384 -17.96 -18.09 20.95
N LEU A 385 -17.17 -18.95 20.28
CA LEU A 385 -16.21 -18.50 19.27
C LEU A 385 -16.84 -18.33 17.88
N TYR A 386 -17.69 -19.27 17.45
CA TYR A 386 -18.25 -19.28 16.09
C TYR A 386 -19.68 -18.75 16.03
N GLU A 387 -20.36 -18.69 17.17
CA GLU A 387 -21.72 -18.18 17.33
C GLU A 387 -21.82 -16.70 16.90
N LYS A 388 -20.77 -15.91 17.19
CA LYS A 388 -20.68 -14.52 16.71
C LYS A 388 -20.60 -14.38 15.19
N TYR A 389 -20.26 -15.46 14.47
CA TYR A 389 -20.24 -15.52 13.00
C TYR A 389 -21.46 -16.25 12.44
N GLY A 390 -22.54 -16.39 13.23
CA GLY A 390 -23.79 -17.00 12.81
C GLY A 390 -23.77 -18.53 12.77
N CYS A 391 -22.81 -19.18 13.43
CA CYS A 391 -22.82 -20.63 13.59
C CYS A 391 -23.70 -21.05 14.77
N GLU A 392 -24.60 -22.00 14.57
CA GLU A 392 -25.46 -22.55 15.62
C GLU A 392 -24.93 -23.90 16.08
N PHE A 393 -25.02 -24.17 17.39
CA PHE A 393 -24.71 -25.50 17.90
C PHE A 393 -25.64 -26.53 17.25
N TYR A 394 -25.06 -27.58 16.66
CA TYR A 394 -25.81 -28.63 15.99
C TYR A 394 -25.91 -29.88 16.87
N GLN A 395 -24.78 -30.50 17.20
CA GLN A 395 -24.71 -31.69 18.05
C GLN A 395 -23.30 -31.96 18.58
N MET A 396 -23.18 -32.92 19.50
CA MET A 396 -21.88 -33.51 19.86
C MET A 396 -21.58 -34.67 18.91
N MET A 397 -20.35 -34.77 18.43
CA MET A 397 -19.85 -35.89 17.64
C MET A 397 -18.48 -36.34 18.18
N GLU A 398 -17.92 -37.41 17.63
CA GLU A 398 -16.59 -37.91 18.00
C GLU A 398 -15.62 -37.71 16.82
N ASP A 399 -14.38 -37.37 17.12
CA ASP A 399 -13.30 -37.37 16.12
C ASP A 399 -12.77 -38.79 15.85
N MET A 400 -11.78 -38.93 14.96
CA MET A 400 -11.15 -40.22 14.66
C MET A 400 -10.42 -40.86 15.86
N ALA A 401 -10.08 -40.08 16.90
CA ALA A 401 -9.49 -40.58 18.14
C ALA A 401 -10.56 -40.97 19.18
N GLY A 402 -11.84 -40.74 18.90
CA GLY A 402 -12.95 -40.97 19.82
C GLY A 402 -13.13 -39.86 20.85
N GLU A 403 -12.50 -38.70 20.67
CA GLU A 403 -12.68 -37.54 21.54
C GLU A 403 -13.96 -36.79 21.16
N SER A 404 -14.68 -36.31 22.16
CA SER A 404 -15.95 -35.63 21.94
C SER A 404 -15.71 -34.18 21.47
N ALA A 405 -16.26 -33.84 20.31
CA ALA A 405 -16.18 -32.52 19.70
C ALA A 405 -17.57 -31.89 19.56
N ARG A 406 -17.65 -30.56 19.74
CA ARG A 406 -18.87 -29.81 19.47
C ARG A 406 -18.92 -29.52 17.97
N VAL A 407 -20.01 -29.89 17.32
CA VAL A 407 -20.25 -29.56 15.92
C VAL A 407 -21.25 -28.42 15.86
N TYR A 408 -20.85 -27.36 15.17
CA TYR A 408 -21.70 -26.23 14.83
C TYR A 408 -22.04 -26.27 13.35
N ARG A 409 -23.19 -25.71 12.99
CA ARG A 409 -23.64 -25.54 11.61
C ARG A 409 -23.82 -24.06 11.30
N LYS A 410 -23.53 -23.67 10.08
CA LYS A 410 -23.80 -22.34 9.54
C LYS A 410 -24.73 -22.49 8.36
N HIS A 411 -25.91 -21.89 8.46
CA HIS A 411 -26.90 -21.90 7.39
C HIS A 411 -26.46 -20.97 6.26
N ILE A 412 -26.65 -21.42 5.02
CA ILE A 412 -26.30 -20.71 3.81
C ILE A 412 -27.60 -20.40 3.05
N ASP A 413 -27.95 -19.11 3.01
CA ASP A 413 -29.12 -18.57 2.32
C ASP A 413 -28.98 -18.52 0.80
#